data_AF-A0A1C3PF52-F1
#
_entry.id   AF-A0A1C3PF52-F1
#
_cell.length_a   1.000
_cell.length_b   1.000
_cell.length_c   1.000
_cell.angle_alpha   90.00
_cell.angle_beta   90.00
_cell.angle_gamma   90.00
#
_symmetry.space_group_name_H-M   'P 1'
#
loop_
_entity.id
_entity.type
_entity.pdbx_description
1 polymer ?
#
loop_
_entity_poly.entity_id
_entity_poly.type
_entity_poly.pdbx_seq_one_letter_code
_entity_poly.pdbx_strand_id
1 'polypeptide(L)'
;MPFMPFVLQSGAIALAVLLDTGPKPVFPRWVAYFNLLECFLFLAVVLMLFFKTGPFAYHGVLVFWLPLFIFGAWLLVMAWATYRGAVEEQTQRLQNTSGAHAG
;
A
#
# COMPACT_ATOMS: atom_id res chain seq x y z
N MET A 1 1.91 13.59 15.62
CA MET A 1 1.44 13.64 14.22
C MET A 1 1.34 12.22 13.69
N PRO A 2 0.14 11.61 13.65
CA PRO A 2 -0.07 10.18 13.38
C PRO A 2 0.37 9.70 11.97
N PHE A 3 0.86 10.58 11.10
CA PHE A 3 1.24 10.28 9.71
C PHE A 3 2.63 9.64 9.56
N MET A 4 3.53 9.87 10.53
CA MET A 4 4.92 9.35 10.49
C MET A 4 5.00 7.82 10.37
N PRO A 5 4.23 7.02 11.15
CA PRO A 5 4.27 5.57 11.00
C PRO A 5 3.71 5.09 9.66
N PHE A 6 2.71 5.78 9.08
CA PHE A 6 2.16 5.39 7.77
C PHE A 6 3.16 5.56 6.64
N VAL A 7 3.86 6.69 6.59
CA VAL A 7 4.91 6.90 5.58
C VAL A 7 6.02 5.85 5.71
N LEU A 8 6.42 5.53 6.95
CA LEU A 8 7.42 4.50 7.20
C LEU A 8 6.92 3.11 6.77
N GLN A 9 5.68 2.75 7.09
CA GLN A 9 5.13 1.45 6.72
C GLN A 9 4.99 1.31 5.20
N SER A 10 4.45 2.32 4.53
CA SER A 10 4.21 2.28 3.08
C SER A 10 5.54 2.31 2.33
N GLY A 11 6.52 3.07 2.82
CA GLY A 11 7.90 3.03 2.31
C GLY A 11 8.54 1.65 2.48
N ALA A 12 8.39 1.02 3.65
CA ALA A 12 8.91 -0.32 3.91
C ALA A 12 8.24 -1.38 3.01
N ILE A 13 6.92 -1.32 2.82
CA ILE A 13 6.18 -2.21 1.90
C ILE A 13 6.67 -2.01 0.46
N ALA A 14 6.76 -0.77 0.00
CA ALA A 14 7.25 -0.49 -1.35
C ALA A 14 8.67 -1.05 -1.58
N LEU A 15 9.58 -0.84 -0.64
CA LEU A 15 10.94 -1.39 -0.72
C LEU A 15 10.94 -2.92 -0.71
N ALA A 16 10.18 -3.55 0.20
CA ALA A 16 10.09 -5.00 0.26
C ALA A 16 9.61 -5.60 -1.06
N VAL A 17 8.58 -5.00 -1.69
CA VAL A 17 8.04 -5.46 -2.98
C VAL A 17 9.00 -5.20 -4.15
N LEU A 18 9.76 -4.09 -4.12
CA LEU A 18 10.75 -3.82 -5.17
C LEU A 18 11.99 -4.72 -5.07
N LEU A 19 12.39 -5.08 -3.86
CA LEU A 19 13.50 -5.98 -3.58
C LEU A 19 13.12 -7.46 -3.77
N ASP A 20 11.82 -7.79 -3.73
CA ASP A 20 11.32 -9.11 -4.08
C ASP A 20 11.56 -9.40 -5.58
N THR A 21 12.70 -10.04 -5.84
CA THR A 21 13.16 -10.47 -7.16
C THR A 21 12.98 -11.98 -7.33
N GLY A 22 12.19 -12.61 -6.46
CA GLY A 22 11.93 -14.04 -6.50
C GLY A 22 11.17 -14.46 -7.76
N PRO A 23 11.21 -15.75 -8.13
CA PRO A 23 10.49 -16.28 -9.30
C PRO A 23 8.96 -16.17 -9.18
N LYS A 24 8.43 -15.97 -7.97
CA LYS A 24 7.01 -15.69 -7.69
C LYS A 24 6.92 -14.60 -6.60
N PRO A 25 6.89 -13.32 -6.97
CA PRO A 25 6.82 -12.24 -6.00
C PRO A 25 5.50 -12.25 -5.24
N VAL A 26 5.54 -12.02 -3.93
CA VAL A 26 4.38 -12.12 -3.01
C VAL A 26 3.34 -11.04 -3.32
N PHE A 27 3.79 -9.84 -3.69
CA PHE A 27 2.94 -8.75 -4.13
C PHE A 27 3.29 -8.31 -5.54
N PRO A 28 2.30 -7.91 -6.36
CA PRO A 28 2.57 -7.41 -7.70
C PRO A 28 3.28 -6.05 -7.64
N ARG A 29 4.24 -5.83 -8.54
CA ARG A 29 5.15 -4.66 -8.53
C ARG A 29 4.42 -3.30 -8.55
N TRP A 30 3.21 -3.24 -9.10
CA TRP A 30 2.42 -2.01 -9.10
C TRP A 30 1.99 -1.57 -7.70
N VAL A 31 1.83 -2.49 -6.75
CA VAL A 31 1.52 -2.19 -5.35
C VAL A 31 2.65 -1.38 -4.72
N ALA A 32 3.90 -1.63 -5.14
CA ALA A 32 5.04 -0.82 -4.71
C ALA A 32 4.93 0.63 -5.22
N TYR A 33 4.60 0.83 -6.51
CA TYR A 33 4.42 2.17 -7.06
C TYR A 33 3.26 2.91 -6.40
N PHE A 34 2.17 2.20 -6.05
CA PHE A 34 1.06 2.78 -5.32
C PHE A 34 1.46 3.25 -3.91
N ASN A 35 2.21 2.43 -3.16
CA ASN A 35 2.72 2.82 -1.83
C ASN A 35 3.75 3.98 -1.92
N LEU A 36 4.56 4.05 -2.97
CA LEU A 36 5.44 5.20 -3.21
C LEU A 36 4.65 6.48 -3.53
N LEU A 37 3.60 6.36 -4.34
CA LEU A 37 2.70 7.48 -4.65
C LEU A 37 2.03 8.01 -3.37
N GLU A 38 1.61 7.12 -2.48
CA GLU A 38 1.05 7.50 -1.17
C GLU A 38 2.06 8.30 -0.34
N CYS A 39 3.32 7.82 -0.22
CA CYS A 39 4.38 8.56 0.46
C CYS A 39 4.60 9.96 -0.13
N PHE A 40 4.53 10.08 -1.46
CA PHE A 40 4.63 11.37 -2.15
C PHE A 40 3.44 12.29 -1.85
N LEU A 41 2.23 11.74 -1.79
CA LEU A 41 1.02 12.50 -1.44
C LEU A 41 1.06 13.00 0.02
N PHE A 42 1.62 12.23 0.95
CA PHE A 42 1.85 12.70 2.31
C PHE A 42 2.80 13.90 2.36
N LEU A 43 3.84 13.94 1.50
CA LEU A 43 4.71 15.11 1.39
C LEU A 43 3.93 16.34 0.88
N ALA A 44 3.02 16.16 -0.09
CA ALA A 44 2.14 17.21 -0.57
C ALA A 44 1.18 17.71 0.53
N VAL A 45 0.68 16.83 1.39
CA VAL A 45 -0.13 17.19 2.58
C VAL A 45 0.68 18.03 3.57
N VAL A 46 1.97 17.75 3.77
CA VAL A 46 2.84 18.59 4.61
C VAL A 46 3.06 19.96 3.99
N LEU A 47 3.28 20.05 2.67
CA LEU A 47 3.37 21.33 1.96
C LEU A 47 2.07 22.14 2.06
N MET A 48 0.92 21.48 2.11
CA MET A 48 -0.39 22.10 2.25
C MET A 48 -0.52 22.91 3.55
N LEU A 49 0.18 22.54 4.62
CA LEU A 49 0.20 23.29 5.89
C LEU A 49 0.78 24.71 5.75
N PHE A 50 1.56 24.97 4.70
CA PHE A 50 2.12 26.29 4.41
C PHE A 50 1.14 27.22 3.67
N PHE A 51 0.05 26.68 3.09
CA PHE A 51 -0.97 27.45 2.41
C PHE A 51 -2.07 27.88 3.39
N LYS A 52 -2.08 29.17 3.76
CA LYS A 52 -3.02 29.75 4.74
C LYS A 52 -4.37 30.18 4.13
N THR A 53 -4.48 30.30 2.80
CA THR A 53 -5.67 30.81 2.09
C THR A 53 -5.86 30.11 0.72
N GLY A 54 -7.11 29.82 0.33
CA GLY A 54 -7.48 29.16 -0.94
C GLY A 54 -8.21 27.81 -0.76
N PRO A 55 -8.61 27.10 -1.85
CA PRO A 55 -9.29 25.79 -1.77
C PRO A 55 -8.44 24.67 -1.14
N PHE A 56 -7.14 24.91 -0.97
CA PHE A 56 -6.18 24.07 -0.26
C PHE A 56 -5.95 24.49 1.20
N ALA A 57 -6.64 25.55 1.67
CA ALA A 57 -6.56 25.99 3.06
C ALA A 57 -7.19 24.95 4.00
N TYR A 58 -6.89 25.06 5.30
CA TYR A 58 -7.30 24.12 6.35
C TYR A 58 -8.82 23.85 6.44
N HIS A 59 -9.66 24.75 5.90
CA HIS A 59 -11.13 24.60 5.79
C HIS A 59 -11.60 24.06 4.43
N GLY A 60 -10.67 23.70 3.56
CA GLY A 60 -10.93 23.26 2.20
C GLY A 60 -11.49 21.86 2.18
N VAL A 61 -12.55 21.67 1.39
CA VAL A 61 -13.16 20.37 1.05
C VAL A 61 -12.06 19.35 0.67
N LEU A 62 -11.07 19.75 -0.12
CA LEU A 62 -9.98 18.87 -0.54
C LEU A 62 -9.14 18.31 0.63
N VAL A 63 -8.97 19.04 1.73
CA VAL A 63 -8.20 18.59 2.91
C VAL A 63 -8.89 17.41 3.61
N PHE A 64 -10.22 17.38 3.58
CA PHE A 64 -10.99 16.30 4.19
C PHE A 64 -11.15 15.10 3.25
N TRP A 65 -11.49 15.36 1.99
CA TRP A 65 -11.81 14.31 1.03
C TRP A 65 -10.56 13.60 0.49
N LEU A 66 -9.46 14.32 0.26
CA LEU A 66 -8.26 13.73 -0.34
C LEU A 66 -7.64 12.63 0.55
N PRO A 67 -7.40 12.84 1.87
CA PRO A 67 -6.91 11.77 2.74
C PRO A 67 -7.88 10.60 2.84
N LEU A 68 -9.20 10.87 2.86
CA LEU A 68 -10.22 9.83 2.90
C LEU A 68 -10.15 8.92 1.67
N PHE A 69 -10.04 9.49 0.47
CA PHE A 69 -9.91 8.72 -0.76
C PHE A 69 -8.57 7.99 -0.86
N ILE A 70 -7.46 8.63 -0.48
CA ILE A 70 -6.13 8.01 -0.49
C ILE A 70 -6.11 6.81 0.46
N PHE A 71 -6.56 6.99 1.70
CA PHE A 71 -6.61 5.93 2.69
C PHE A 71 -7.58 4.80 2.30
N GLY A 72 -8.77 5.15 1.78
CA GLY A 72 -9.73 4.18 1.29
C GLY A 72 -9.19 3.35 0.13
N ALA A 73 -8.54 4.00 -0.85
CA ALA A 73 -7.89 3.31 -1.96
C ALA A 73 -6.75 2.41 -1.46
N TRP A 74 -5.92 2.89 -0.54
CA TRP A 74 -4.83 2.11 0.05
C TRP A 74 -5.34 0.86 0.77
N LEU A 75 -6.40 0.98 1.57
CA LEU A 75 -7.05 -0.15 2.24
C LEU A 75 -7.51 -1.20 1.24
N LEU A 76 -8.18 -0.80 0.15
CA LEU A 76 -8.66 -1.72 -0.87
C LEU A 76 -7.51 -2.40 -1.62
N VAL A 77 -6.47 -1.66 -1.99
CA VAL A 77 -5.29 -2.18 -2.68
C VAL A 77 -4.57 -3.21 -1.80
N MET A 78 -4.34 -2.88 -0.53
CA MET A 78 -3.65 -3.78 0.39
C MET A 78 -4.50 -5.00 0.73
N ALA A 79 -5.81 -4.84 0.97
CA ALA A 79 -6.71 -5.97 1.20
C ALA A 79 -6.71 -6.94 0.01
N TRP A 80 -6.78 -6.42 -1.22
CA TRP A 80 -6.69 -7.23 -2.42
C TRP A 80 -5.33 -7.92 -2.56
N ALA A 81 -4.23 -7.19 -2.33
CA ALA A 81 -2.88 -7.73 -2.46
C ALA A 81 -2.62 -8.86 -1.44
N THR A 82 -3.01 -8.67 -0.19
CA THR A 82 -2.91 -9.68 0.86
C THR A 82 -3.81 -10.88 0.60
N TYR A 83 -5.05 -10.66 0.15
CA TYR A 83 -5.96 -11.74 -0.20
C TYR A 83 -5.38 -12.62 -1.31
N ARG A 84 -4.82 -12.00 -2.36
CA ARG A 84 -4.16 -12.74 -3.43
C ARG A 84 -2.97 -13.55 -2.94
N GLY A 85 -2.07 -12.95 -2.16
CA GLY A 85 -0.91 -13.64 -1.60
C GLY A 85 -1.32 -14.85 -0.74
N ALA A 86 -2.35 -14.69 0.10
CA ALA A 86 -2.85 -15.77 0.96
C ALA A 86 -3.45 -16.94 0.17
N VAL A 87 -4.23 -16.65 -0.88
CA VAL A 87 -4.82 -17.69 -1.75
C VAL A 87 -3.74 -18.46 -2.51
N GLU A 88 -2.72 -17.75 -3.00
CA GLU A 88 -1.62 -18.32 -3.76
C GLU A 88 -0.75 -19.24 -2.87
N GLU A 89 -0.50 -18.81 -1.62
CA GLU A 89 0.22 -19.60 -0.62
C GLU A 89 -0.57 -20.87 -0.21
N GLN A 90 -1.89 -20.76 0.00
CA GLN A 90 -2.73 -21.93 0.31
C GLN A 90 -2.73 -22.96 -0.82
N THR A 91 -2.80 -22.50 -2.06
CA THR A 91 -2.79 -23.39 -3.24
C THR A 91 -1.48 -24.17 -3.31
N GLN A 92 -0.34 -23.51 -3.07
CA GLN A 92 0.96 -24.19 -3.02
C GLN A 92 1.07 -25.18 -1.86
N ARG A 93 0.56 -24.83 -0.67
CA ARG A 93 0.56 -25.74 0.49
C ARG A 93 -0.25 -27.01 0.21
N LEU A 94 -1.43 -26.89 -0.39
CA LEU A 94 -2.29 -28.04 -0.74
C LEU A 94 -1.63 -28.97 -1.76
N GLN A 95 -0.93 -28.42 -2.76
CA GLN A 95 -0.18 -29.20 -3.75
C GLN A 95 0.96 -29.99 -3.11
N ASN A 96 1.72 -29.36 -2.20
CA ASN A 96 2.83 -30.01 -1.50
C ASN A 96 2.37 -31.16 -0.60
N THR A 97 1.29 -30.99 0.15
CA THR A 97 0.74 -32.07 1.00
C THR A 97 0.16 -33.21 0.15
N SER A 98 -0.54 -32.90 -0.95
CA SER A 98 -1.11 -33.93 -1.83
C SER A 98 -0.04 -34.74 -2.56
N GLY A 99 1.06 -34.10 -2.97
CA GLY A 99 2.21 -34.78 -3.59
C GLY A 99 2.98 -35.68 -2.63
N ALA A 100 3.08 -35.31 -1.34
CA ALA A 100 3.77 -36.09 -0.32
C ALA A 100 3.05 -37.41 0.05
N HIS A 101 1.74 -37.50 -0.18
CA HIS A 101 0.97 -38.73 0.08
C HIS A 101 0.88 -39.68 -1.13
N ALA A 102 1.37 -39.27 -2.31
CA ALA A 102 1.24 -40.01 -3.57
C ALA A 102 2.51 -40.74 -4.02
N GLY A 103 3.64 -40.59 -3.32
CA GLY A 103 4.91 -41.30 -3.56
C GLY A 103 5.27 -42.23 -2.42
#